data_AF-A0A0L9T3T1-F1
#
_entry.id   AF-A0A0L9T3T1-F1
#
_cell.length_a   1.000
_cell.length_b   1.000
_cell.length_c   1.000
_cell.angle_alpha   90.00
_cell.angle_beta   90.00
_cell.angle_gamma   90.00
#
_symmetry.space_group_name_H-M   'P 1'
#
loop_
_entity.id
_entity.type
_entity.pdbx_description
1 polymer ?
#
loop_
_entity_poly.entity_id
_entity_poly.type
_entity_poly.pdbx_seq_one_letter_code
_entity_poly.pdbx_strand_id
1 'polypeptide(L)'
;MSDAMRAAVREVAYCFPTAIVSGRRKDKCLYFPLDMQVYEFVKLRNVYYAGSHGMDISTPSGSSKCEDQKHQIKGVDEKGNHVVHFHPAKEFLPTIQEIIKVLKENTRRIKGSMIEDNMFCVTVHYRCVKNEEDISVLREMVESTMKSYSNFHISSGRKVMEIRPNVNWDKGCALMYLLDTLGFDNFNNVLPIYLGDDRTDEDAFKLNL
;
A
#
# COMPACT_ATOMS: atom_id res chain seq x y z
N MET A 1 -12.21 -0.84 11.72
CA MET A 1 -11.91 0.23 12.68
C MET A 1 -13.10 0.36 13.62
N SER A 2 -12.90 0.46 14.94
CA SER A 2 -14.02 0.72 15.86
C SER A 2 -14.56 2.15 15.68
N ASP A 3 -15.79 2.40 16.08
CA ASP A 3 -16.38 3.74 15.96
C ASP A 3 -15.65 4.79 16.80
N ALA A 4 -15.19 4.40 18.00
CA ALA A 4 -14.37 5.25 18.87
C ALA A 4 -13.04 5.63 18.20
N MET A 5 -12.33 4.68 17.60
CA MET A 5 -11.08 4.95 16.90
C MET A 5 -11.34 5.83 15.67
N ARG A 6 -12.40 5.55 14.91
CA ARG A 6 -12.79 6.35 13.75
C ARG A 6 -13.11 7.79 14.14
N ALA A 7 -13.81 8.00 15.26
CA ALA A 7 -14.08 9.32 15.79
C ALA A 7 -12.78 10.04 16.17
N ALA A 8 -11.89 9.39 16.92
CA ALA A 8 -10.62 9.98 17.32
C ALA A 8 -9.78 10.46 16.12
N VAL A 9 -9.60 9.62 15.10
CA VAL A 9 -8.86 10.00 13.88
C VAL A 9 -9.57 11.13 13.13
N ARG A 10 -10.90 11.15 13.10
CA ARG A 10 -11.67 12.25 12.48
C ARG A 10 -11.44 13.59 13.19
N GLU A 11 -11.46 13.60 14.51
CA GLU A 11 -11.23 14.81 15.31
C GLU A 11 -9.81 15.34 15.13
N VAL A 12 -8.81 14.44 15.14
CA VAL A 12 -7.42 14.82 14.82
C VAL A 12 -7.34 15.45 13.42
N ALA A 13 -8.02 14.85 12.44
CA ALA A 13 -8.05 15.33 11.06
C ALA A 13 -8.82 16.66 10.86
N TYR A 14 -9.58 17.13 11.84
CA TYR A 14 -10.13 18.49 11.84
C TYR A 14 -9.12 19.54 12.33
N CYS A 15 -8.18 19.15 13.17
CA CYS A 15 -7.15 20.04 13.71
C CYS A 15 -5.87 20.04 12.88
N PHE A 16 -5.50 18.89 12.33
CA PHE A 16 -4.21 18.68 11.67
C PHE A 16 -4.37 17.91 10.35
N PRO A 17 -3.60 18.27 9.30
CA PRO A 17 -3.48 17.45 8.11
C PRO A 17 -3.09 16.02 8.48
N THR A 18 -3.92 15.05 8.10
CA THR A 18 -3.78 13.66 8.55
C THR A 18 -3.76 12.74 7.33
N ALA A 19 -2.81 11.80 7.31
CA ALA A 19 -2.67 10.80 6.26
C ALA A 19 -2.64 9.39 6.86
N ILE A 20 -3.15 8.41 6.09
CA ILE A 20 -3.10 6.99 6.44
C ILE A 20 -2.24 6.28 5.40
N VAL A 21 -1.09 5.76 5.85
CA VAL A 21 -0.16 4.98 5.01
C VAL A 21 -0.32 3.50 5.32
N SER A 22 -0.68 2.70 4.32
CA SER A 22 -1.01 1.29 4.50
C SER A 22 -0.39 0.40 3.43
N GLY A 23 -0.09 -0.85 3.78
CA GLY A 23 0.25 -1.90 2.82
C GLY A 23 -0.93 -2.33 1.94
N ARG A 24 -2.16 -2.05 2.39
CA ARG A 24 -3.39 -2.40 1.69
C ARG A 24 -3.66 -1.46 0.52
N ARG A 25 -4.46 -1.94 -0.43
CA ARG A 25 -5.01 -1.12 -1.51
C ARG A 25 -5.78 0.11 -0.98
N LYS A 26 -5.64 1.24 -1.68
CA LYS A 26 -6.36 2.50 -1.41
C LYS A 26 -7.84 2.42 -1.81
N ASP A 27 -8.09 2.13 -3.10
CA ASP A 27 -9.41 2.21 -3.74
C ASP A 27 -9.94 0.87 -4.27
N LYS A 28 -11.23 0.87 -4.67
CA LYS A 28 -12.00 -0.33 -5.01
C LYS A 28 -11.51 -0.99 -6.29
N CYS A 29 -11.18 -2.27 -6.20
CA CYS A 29 -11.11 -3.14 -7.36
C CYS A 29 -12.53 -3.59 -7.72
N LEU A 30 -13.01 -3.26 -8.93
CA LEU A 30 -14.33 -3.70 -9.42
C LEU A 30 -14.46 -5.23 -9.52
N TYR A 31 -13.34 -5.97 -9.52
CA TYR A 31 -13.30 -7.40 -9.78
C TYR A 31 -13.11 -8.29 -8.54
N PHE A 32 -12.75 -7.73 -7.38
CA PHE A 32 -12.48 -8.51 -6.15
C PHE A 32 -13.10 -7.86 -4.90
N PRO A 33 -14.36 -8.19 -4.55
CA PRO A 33 -15.09 -7.54 -3.44
C PRO A 33 -14.70 -8.05 -2.03
N LEU A 34 -13.81 -9.04 -1.94
CA LEU A 34 -13.35 -9.63 -0.66
C LEU A 34 -12.12 -8.93 -0.08
N ASP A 35 -11.44 -8.08 -0.86
CA ASP A 35 -10.24 -7.36 -0.43
C ASP A 35 -10.64 -6.11 0.34
N MET A 36 -10.37 -6.10 1.65
CA MET A 36 -10.72 -4.98 2.53
C MET A 36 -9.72 -3.85 2.35
N GLN A 37 -10.13 -2.85 1.58
CA GLN A 37 -9.39 -1.62 1.29
C GLN A 37 -9.27 -0.73 2.53
N VAL A 38 -8.23 0.10 2.54
CA VAL A 38 -8.01 1.04 3.66
C VAL A 38 -9.15 2.06 3.79
N TYR A 39 -9.67 2.61 2.68
CA TYR A 39 -10.78 3.57 2.73
C TYR A 39 -12.06 2.92 3.26
N GLU A 40 -12.43 1.73 2.81
CA GLU A 40 -13.63 1.02 3.29
C GLU A 40 -13.52 0.59 4.76
N PHE A 41 -12.30 0.38 5.27
CA PHE A 41 -12.07 0.08 6.68
C PHE A 41 -12.16 1.32 7.58
N VAL A 42 -11.60 2.44 7.12
CA VAL A 42 -11.50 3.70 7.86
C VAL A 42 -12.77 4.54 7.74
N LYS A 43 -13.28 4.71 6.52
CA LYS A 43 -14.48 5.49 6.15
C LYS A 43 -14.41 6.96 6.56
N LEU A 44 -13.23 7.58 6.40
CA LEU A 44 -13.03 9.02 6.61
C LEU A 44 -12.69 9.72 5.30
N ARG A 45 -13.31 10.88 5.07
CA ARG A 45 -13.10 11.69 3.86
C ARG A 45 -12.16 12.88 4.08
N ASN A 46 -11.87 13.23 5.33
CA ASN A 46 -11.01 14.35 5.73
C ASN A 46 -9.56 13.92 6.01
N VAL A 47 -9.12 12.78 5.47
CA VAL A 47 -7.75 12.28 5.58
C VAL A 47 -7.21 11.92 4.20
N TYR A 48 -5.90 12.01 4.03
CA TYR A 48 -5.21 11.52 2.84
C TYR A 48 -4.94 10.01 2.97
N TYR A 49 -4.85 9.31 1.84
CA TYR A 49 -4.57 7.88 1.81
C TYR A 49 -3.38 7.58 0.89
N ALA A 50 -2.49 6.74 1.40
CA ALA A 50 -1.38 6.14 0.68
C ALA A 50 -1.50 4.61 0.83
N GLY A 51 -1.91 3.93 -0.24
CA GLY A 51 -2.05 2.49 -0.29
C GLY A 51 -0.81 1.79 -0.83
N SER A 52 -0.81 0.46 -0.80
CA SER A 52 0.20 -0.38 -1.44
C SER A 52 1.62 -0.06 -0.96
N HIS A 53 1.80 0.07 0.35
CA HIS A 53 3.04 0.53 1.00
C HIS A 53 3.48 1.93 0.57
N GLY A 54 2.51 2.77 0.20
CA GLY A 54 2.75 4.13 -0.27
C GLY A 54 3.04 4.25 -1.75
N MET A 55 2.88 3.18 -2.55
CA MET A 55 3.00 3.25 -4.01
C MET A 55 1.70 3.72 -4.71
N ASP A 56 0.61 3.90 -3.98
CA ASP A 56 -0.64 4.47 -4.50
C ASP A 56 -1.10 5.64 -3.63
N ILE A 57 -0.70 6.85 -4.01
CA ILE A 57 -1.00 8.09 -3.27
C ILE A 57 -1.89 9.01 -4.12
N SER A 58 -2.85 9.67 -3.48
CA SER A 58 -3.63 10.76 -4.07
C SER A 58 -3.55 12.03 -3.23
N THR A 59 -3.18 13.13 -3.87
CA THR A 59 -3.03 14.46 -3.24
C THR A 59 -3.70 15.55 -4.10
N PRO A 60 -4.04 16.72 -3.53
CA PRO A 60 -4.62 17.83 -4.31
C PRO A 60 -3.63 18.44 -5.31
N SER A 61 -2.34 18.36 -4.98
CA SER A 61 -1.21 18.92 -5.72
C SER A 61 -0.11 17.87 -5.91
N GLY A 62 0.64 18.01 -6.99
CA GLY A 62 1.80 17.17 -7.27
C GLY A 62 3.06 17.67 -6.57
N SER A 63 4.05 16.79 -6.42
CA SER A 63 5.35 17.17 -5.86
C SER A 63 6.09 18.10 -6.81
N SER A 64 6.67 19.16 -6.25
CA SER A 64 7.48 20.15 -6.99
C SER A 64 8.97 19.81 -6.98
N LYS A 65 9.42 19.00 -6.01
CA LYS A 65 10.83 18.72 -5.75
C LYS A 65 11.32 17.37 -6.25
N CYS A 66 10.44 16.38 -6.37
CA CYS A 66 10.87 15.05 -6.77
C CYS A 66 11.14 15.00 -8.30
N GLU A 67 12.16 14.25 -8.74
CA GLU A 67 12.42 13.83 -10.15
C GLU A 67 11.26 13.01 -10.78
N ASP A 68 10.12 13.00 -10.11
CA ASP A 68 9.02 12.05 -10.13
C ASP A 68 7.78 12.60 -10.84
N GLN A 69 7.89 13.73 -11.55
CA GLN A 69 6.80 14.19 -12.42
C GLN A 69 6.35 13.09 -13.39
N LYS A 70 7.25 12.20 -13.81
CA LYS A 70 6.97 11.03 -14.66
C LYS A 70 5.98 10.03 -14.04
N HIS A 71 5.90 9.97 -12.71
CA HIS A 71 5.03 9.06 -11.97
C HIS A 71 3.74 9.74 -11.48
N GLN A 72 3.57 11.03 -11.77
CA GLN A 72 2.39 11.82 -11.41
C GLN A 72 1.38 11.84 -12.56
N ILE A 73 0.14 11.48 -12.25
CA ILE A 73 -0.98 11.53 -13.19
C ILE A 73 -1.98 12.53 -12.66
N LYS A 74 -2.14 13.63 -13.38
CA LYS A 74 -3.15 14.65 -13.06
C LYS A 74 -4.52 14.18 -13.53
N GLY A 75 -5.51 14.36 -12.68
CA GLY A 75 -6.89 14.02 -12.94
C GLY A 75 -7.85 14.96 -12.24
N VAL A 76 -9.12 14.59 -12.28
CA VAL A 76 -10.22 15.28 -11.61
C VAL A 76 -10.99 14.24 -10.81
N ASP A 77 -11.30 14.53 -9.55
CA ASP A 77 -12.10 13.64 -8.71
C ASP A 77 -13.60 13.69 -9.07
N GLU A 78 -14.42 12.84 -8.42
CA GLU A 78 -15.87 12.78 -8.63
C GLU A 78 -16.60 14.12 -8.33
N LYS A 79 -15.94 15.05 -7.64
CA LYS A 79 -16.47 16.36 -7.25
C LYS A 79 -15.95 17.50 -8.13
N GLY A 80 -15.13 17.21 -9.13
CA GLY A 80 -14.56 18.23 -10.00
C GLY A 80 -13.26 18.86 -9.49
N ASN A 81 -12.68 18.38 -8.39
CA ASN A 81 -11.42 18.93 -7.85
C ASN A 81 -10.22 18.33 -8.56
N HIS A 82 -9.16 19.12 -8.69
CA HIS A 82 -7.86 18.62 -9.14
C HIS A 82 -7.30 17.59 -8.17
N VAL A 83 -6.83 16.48 -8.72
CA VAL A 83 -6.13 15.43 -7.98
C VAL A 83 -4.89 15.01 -8.75
N VAL A 84 -3.83 14.69 -8.02
CA VAL A 84 -2.61 14.09 -8.55
C VAL A 84 -2.47 12.70 -7.96
N HIS A 85 -2.42 11.70 -8.83
CA HIS A 85 -2.10 10.32 -8.46
C HIS A 85 -0.61 10.09 -8.63
N PHE A 86 0.03 9.51 -7.64
CA PHE A 86 1.44 9.16 -7.68
C PHE A 86 1.61 7.64 -7.64
N HIS A 87 2.22 7.10 -8.69
CA HIS A 87 2.37 5.66 -8.94
C HIS A 87 3.81 5.31 -9.35
N PRO A 88 4.76 5.20 -8.41
CA PRO A 88 6.18 4.97 -8.71
C PRO A 88 6.43 3.58 -9.31
N ALA A 89 5.49 2.64 -9.12
CA ALA A 89 5.58 1.27 -9.62
C ALA A 89 4.62 0.98 -10.79
N LYS A 90 4.13 2.03 -11.49
CA LYS A 90 3.12 1.89 -12.57
C LYS A 90 3.50 0.89 -13.65
N GLU A 91 4.77 0.85 -14.03
CA GLU A 91 5.28 -0.04 -15.08
C GLU A 91 5.17 -1.54 -14.75
N PHE A 92 5.08 -1.88 -13.46
CA PHE A 92 4.98 -3.27 -12.99
C PHE A 92 3.55 -3.82 -13.00
N LEU A 93 2.52 -2.97 -13.20
CA LEU A 93 1.12 -3.40 -13.15
C LEU A 93 0.80 -4.59 -14.06
N PRO A 94 1.26 -4.65 -15.33
CA PRO A 94 1.01 -5.83 -16.18
C PRO A 94 1.59 -7.12 -15.59
N THR A 95 2.83 -7.08 -15.09
CA THR A 95 3.49 -8.23 -14.48
C THR A 95 2.83 -8.64 -13.16
N ILE A 96 2.35 -7.68 -12.36
CA ILE A 96 1.59 -7.98 -11.14
C ILE A 96 0.31 -8.75 -11.47
N GLN A 97 -0.43 -8.34 -12.49
CA GLN A 97 -1.66 -9.05 -12.90
C GLN A 97 -1.35 -10.46 -13.41
N GLU A 98 -0.22 -10.65 -14.09
CA GLU A 98 0.28 -11.97 -14.47
C GLU A 98 0.60 -12.84 -13.24
N ILE A 99 1.38 -12.32 -12.29
CA ILE A 99 1.75 -13.00 -11.04
C ILE A 99 0.49 -13.43 -10.28
N ILE A 100 -0.50 -12.54 -10.14
CA ILE A 100 -1.79 -12.86 -9.49
C ILE A 100 -2.45 -14.06 -10.15
N LYS A 101 -2.51 -14.08 -11.49
CA LYS A 101 -3.13 -15.18 -12.24
C LYS A 101 -2.39 -16.50 -12.02
N VAL A 102 -1.06 -16.48 -12.13
CA VAL A 102 -0.22 -17.67 -11.96
C VAL A 102 -0.34 -18.21 -10.54
N LEU A 103 -0.24 -17.35 -9.53
CA LEU A 103 -0.36 -17.76 -8.13
C LEU A 103 -1.74 -18.31 -7.80
N LYS A 104 -2.82 -17.69 -8.32
CA LYS A 104 -4.18 -18.20 -8.11
C LYS A 104 -4.35 -19.61 -8.68
N GLU A 105 -3.77 -19.90 -9.85
CA GLU A 105 -3.82 -21.23 -10.44
C GLU A 105 -2.97 -22.23 -9.64
N ASN A 106 -1.72 -21.88 -9.34
CA ASN A 106 -0.76 -22.76 -8.66
C ASN A 106 -1.22 -23.12 -7.23
N THR A 107 -1.80 -22.15 -6.52
CA THR A 107 -2.17 -22.31 -5.11
C THR A 107 -3.60 -22.82 -4.89
N ARG A 108 -4.37 -23.04 -5.98
CA ARG A 108 -5.79 -23.44 -5.95
C ARG A 108 -6.09 -24.68 -5.10
N ARG A 109 -5.14 -25.62 -5.01
CA ARG A 109 -5.29 -26.87 -4.27
C ARG A 109 -5.07 -26.73 -2.76
N ILE A 110 -4.41 -25.65 -2.32
CA ILE A 110 -4.13 -25.40 -0.91
C ILE A 110 -5.35 -24.77 -0.25
N LYS A 111 -6.12 -25.58 0.50
CA LYS A 111 -7.34 -25.10 1.14
C LYS A 111 -7.01 -24.06 2.22
N GLY A 112 -7.68 -22.91 2.14
CA GLY A 112 -7.49 -21.81 3.10
C GLY A 112 -6.37 -20.83 2.74
N SER A 113 -5.66 -21.04 1.62
CA SER A 113 -4.82 -20.00 1.03
C SER A 113 -5.70 -18.95 0.32
N MET A 114 -5.22 -17.72 0.23
CA MET A 114 -5.91 -16.66 -0.51
C MET A 114 -4.89 -15.71 -1.14
N ILE A 115 -5.13 -15.32 -2.39
CA ILE A 115 -4.32 -14.34 -3.11
C ILE A 115 -5.10 -13.02 -3.17
N GLU A 116 -4.58 -11.98 -2.50
CA GLU A 116 -5.15 -10.63 -2.45
C GLU A 116 -4.40 -9.69 -3.41
N ASP A 117 -5.15 -8.89 -4.18
CA ASP A 117 -4.62 -7.88 -5.11
C ASP A 117 -4.57 -6.50 -4.44
N ASN A 118 -3.38 -6.13 -3.97
CA ASN A 118 -3.10 -4.83 -3.38
C ASN A 118 -2.58 -3.82 -4.42
N MET A 119 -2.95 -3.95 -5.70
CA MET A 119 -2.58 -3.09 -6.84
C MET A 119 -1.09 -3.11 -7.20
N PHE A 120 -0.20 -2.60 -6.33
CA PHE A 120 1.26 -2.65 -6.52
C PHE A 120 1.92 -3.77 -5.72
N CYS A 121 1.13 -4.55 -4.98
CA CYS A 121 1.61 -5.69 -4.20
C CYS A 121 0.64 -6.86 -4.35
N VAL A 122 1.16 -8.08 -4.18
CA VAL A 122 0.35 -9.30 -4.12
C VAL A 122 0.57 -9.94 -2.77
N THR A 123 -0.51 -10.26 -2.06
CA THR A 123 -0.42 -10.87 -0.73
C THR A 123 -0.98 -12.29 -0.77
N VAL A 124 -0.13 -13.26 -0.41
CA VAL A 124 -0.51 -14.66 -0.22
C VAL A 124 -0.81 -14.88 1.26
N HIS A 125 -2.09 -15.03 1.61
CA HIS A 125 -2.53 -15.33 2.96
C HIS A 125 -2.52 -16.82 3.21
N TYR A 126 -2.02 -17.23 4.37
CA TYR A 126 -2.04 -18.63 4.81
C TYR A 126 -2.58 -18.79 6.23
N ARG A 127 -3.26 -17.77 6.75
CA ARG A 127 -3.86 -17.80 8.09
C ARG A 127 -4.89 -18.91 8.29
N CYS A 128 -5.63 -19.23 7.23
CA CYS A 128 -6.70 -20.23 7.24
C CYS A 128 -6.25 -21.61 6.73
N VAL A 129 -4.97 -21.78 6.39
CA VAL A 129 -4.38 -23.08 6.09
C VAL A 129 -4.16 -23.80 7.42
N LYS A 130 -4.67 -25.04 7.53
CA LYS A 130 -4.80 -25.73 8.83
C LYS A 130 -3.59 -26.56 9.22
N ASN A 131 -2.83 -27.05 8.25
CA ASN A 131 -1.70 -27.97 8.40
C ASN A 131 -0.39 -27.30 7.97
N GLU A 132 0.67 -27.52 8.74
CA GLU A 132 2.00 -26.95 8.49
C GLU A 132 2.65 -27.48 7.20
N GLU A 133 2.32 -28.71 6.80
CA GLU A 133 2.77 -29.30 5.54
C GLU A 133 2.26 -28.49 4.34
N ASP A 134 0.97 -28.16 4.28
CA ASP A 134 0.43 -27.33 3.19
C ASP A 134 0.97 -25.90 3.23
N ILE A 135 1.28 -25.34 4.42
CA ILE A 135 1.94 -24.02 4.53
C ILE A 135 3.34 -24.08 3.90
N SER A 136 4.08 -25.16 4.15
CA SER A 136 5.43 -25.36 3.63
C SER A 136 5.40 -25.54 2.11
N VAL A 137 4.47 -26.36 1.62
CA VAL A 137 4.21 -26.60 0.19
C VAL A 137 3.75 -25.31 -0.51
N LEU A 138 2.89 -24.51 0.13
CA LEU A 138 2.46 -23.21 -0.39
C LEU A 138 3.64 -22.24 -0.51
N ARG A 139 4.51 -22.18 0.52
CA ARG A 139 5.70 -21.33 0.49
C ARG A 139 6.63 -21.71 -0.65
N GLU A 140 6.92 -23.01 -0.80
CA GLU A 140 7.76 -23.51 -1.88
C GLU A 140 7.17 -23.19 -3.26
N MET A 141 5.85 -23.37 -3.44
CA MET A 141 5.17 -23.00 -4.69
C MET A 141 5.30 -21.51 -5.02
N VAL A 142 5.11 -20.64 -4.01
CA VAL A 142 5.26 -19.19 -4.18
C VAL A 142 6.70 -18.84 -4.52
N GLU A 143 7.66 -19.31 -3.73
CA GLU A 143 9.09 -19.07 -3.96
C GLU A 143 9.55 -19.58 -5.33
N SER A 144 9.13 -20.78 -5.74
CA SER A 144 9.44 -21.33 -7.05
C SER A 144 8.82 -20.53 -8.18
N THR A 145 7.58 -20.06 -8.03
CA THR A 145 6.92 -19.20 -9.01
C THR A 145 7.67 -17.87 -9.17
N MET A 146 8.11 -17.28 -8.05
CA MET A 146 8.76 -15.98 -8.05
C MET A 146 10.18 -15.99 -8.62
N LYS A 147 10.83 -17.15 -8.79
CA LYS A 147 12.14 -17.26 -9.47
C LYS A 147 12.12 -16.73 -10.91
N SER A 148 10.96 -16.76 -11.58
CA SER A 148 10.79 -16.22 -12.94
C SER A 148 10.63 -14.70 -12.99
N TYR A 149 10.51 -14.02 -11.84
CA TYR A 149 10.21 -12.59 -11.74
C TYR A 149 11.30 -11.87 -10.92
N SER A 150 12.49 -11.70 -11.49
CA SER A 150 13.68 -11.14 -10.80
C SER A 150 13.53 -9.69 -10.36
N ASN A 151 12.57 -8.96 -10.93
CA ASN A 151 12.20 -7.61 -10.57
C ASN A 151 11.21 -7.53 -9.39
N PHE A 152 10.91 -8.66 -8.74
CA PHE A 152 10.09 -8.73 -7.53
C PHE A 152 10.85 -9.42 -6.40
N HIS A 153 10.42 -9.16 -5.18
CA HIS A 153 10.89 -9.87 -3.99
C HIS A 153 9.73 -10.34 -3.13
N ILE A 154 9.96 -11.39 -2.34
CA ILE A 154 9.02 -11.86 -1.31
C ILE A 154 9.47 -11.28 0.03
N SER A 155 8.50 -10.83 0.82
CA SER A 155 8.68 -10.46 2.23
C SER A 155 7.68 -11.23 3.09
N SER A 156 8.09 -11.58 4.30
CA SER A 156 7.22 -12.30 5.24
C SER A 156 6.54 -11.32 6.19
N GLY A 157 5.23 -11.47 6.36
CA GLY A 157 4.43 -10.76 7.36
C GLY A 157 3.66 -11.73 8.25
N ARG A 158 2.81 -11.22 9.13
CA ARG A 158 2.06 -12.04 10.09
C ARG A 158 1.02 -12.95 9.42
N LYS A 159 1.44 -14.20 9.16
CA LYS A 159 0.69 -15.22 8.41
C LYS A 159 0.39 -14.85 6.95
N VAL A 160 1.31 -14.10 6.33
CA VAL A 160 1.26 -13.70 4.91
C VAL A 160 2.65 -13.74 4.26
N MET A 161 2.69 -13.94 2.94
CA MET A 161 3.85 -13.64 2.10
C MET A 161 3.45 -12.50 1.17
N GLU A 162 4.22 -11.42 1.16
CA GLU A 162 3.96 -10.24 0.36
C GLU A 162 4.99 -10.13 -0.76
N ILE A 163 4.48 -10.09 -1.98
CA ILE A 163 5.27 -9.96 -3.21
C ILE A 163 5.20 -8.50 -3.66
N ARG A 164 6.37 -7.87 -3.82
CA ARG A 164 6.48 -6.46 -4.16
C ARG A 164 7.50 -6.25 -5.29
N PRO A 165 7.28 -5.27 -6.17
CA PRO A 165 8.27 -4.91 -7.17
C PRO A 165 9.51 -4.29 -6.50
N ASN A 166 10.68 -4.52 -7.08
CA ASN A 166 11.95 -3.94 -6.64
C ASN A 166 12.02 -2.47 -7.08
N VAL A 167 11.33 -1.60 -6.34
CA VAL A 167 11.36 -0.15 -6.53
C VAL A 167 12.04 0.48 -5.32
N ASN A 168 12.87 1.50 -5.55
CA ASN A 168 13.46 2.28 -4.46
C ASN A 168 12.41 3.22 -3.85
N TRP A 169 11.42 2.63 -3.17
CA TRP A 169 10.30 3.31 -2.56
C TRP A 169 9.81 2.58 -1.31
N ASP A 170 9.65 3.30 -0.21
CA ASP A 170 9.15 2.78 1.06
C ASP A 170 8.14 3.75 1.71
N LYS A 171 7.68 3.42 2.93
CA LYS A 171 6.73 4.28 3.65
C LYS A 171 7.35 5.61 4.08
N GLY A 172 8.67 5.68 4.27
CA GLY A 172 9.40 6.93 4.49
C GLY A 172 9.38 7.81 3.24
N CYS A 173 9.63 7.24 2.05
CA CYS A 173 9.46 7.96 0.79
C CYS A 173 8.04 8.50 0.63
N ALA A 174 7.03 7.69 0.99
CA ALA A 174 5.62 8.12 0.97
C ALA A 174 5.34 9.28 1.94
N LEU A 175 5.91 9.24 3.15
CA LEU A 175 5.81 10.34 4.12
C LEU A 175 6.43 11.63 3.55
N MET A 176 7.63 11.55 2.98
CA MET A 176 8.31 12.71 2.38
C MET A 176 7.51 13.29 1.20
N TYR A 177 6.95 12.43 0.36
CA TYR A 177 6.08 12.86 -0.74
C TYR A 177 4.84 13.59 -0.22
N LEU A 178 4.17 13.05 0.80
CA LEU A 178 3.00 13.68 1.41
C LEU A 178 3.36 15.04 2.02
N LEU A 179 4.49 15.15 2.72
CA LEU A 179 4.93 16.42 3.31
C LEU A 179 5.21 17.48 2.22
N ASP A 180 5.92 17.14 1.16
CA ASP A 180 6.18 18.06 0.04
C ASP A 180 4.89 18.49 -0.67
N THR A 181 4.07 17.53 -1.08
CA THR A 181 2.85 17.81 -1.86
C THR A 181 1.80 18.62 -1.10
N LEU A 182 1.80 18.52 0.23
CA LEU A 182 0.90 19.28 1.11
C LEU A 182 1.51 20.59 1.61
N GLY A 183 2.76 20.92 1.24
CA GLY A 183 3.43 22.17 1.63
C GLY A 183 3.98 22.18 3.07
N PHE A 184 4.30 21.00 3.61
CA PHE A 184 4.81 20.77 4.96
C PHE A 184 6.26 20.25 4.98
N ASP A 185 7.02 20.54 3.94
CA ASP A 185 8.43 20.17 3.78
C ASP A 185 9.42 21.09 4.50
N ASN A 186 8.94 22.17 5.13
CA ASN A 186 9.74 23.05 5.98
C ASN A 186 9.68 22.63 7.46
N PHE A 187 10.59 21.76 7.86
CA PHE A 187 10.66 21.18 9.21
C PHE A 187 10.99 22.16 10.33
N ASN A 188 11.40 23.40 10.02
CA ASN A 188 11.56 24.42 11.07
C ASN A 188 10.23 24.79 11.75
N ASN A 189 9.11 24.61 11.06
CA ASN A 189 7.77 24.99 11.54
C ASN A 189 6.77 23.83 11.49
N VAL A 190 7.21 22.63 11.15
CA VAL A 190 6.35 21.44 10.99
C VAL A 190 6.92 20.31 11.83
N LEU A 191 6.07 19.72 12.67
CA LEU A 191 6.39 18.50 13.43
C LEU A 191 5.56 17.34 12.90
N PRO A 192 6.13 16.42 12.08
CA PRO A 192 5.44 15.22 11.64
C PRO A 192 5.33 14.21 12.80
N ILE A 193 4.12 13.70 13.03
CA ILE A 193 3.86 12.61 13.99
C ILE A 193 3.46 11.37 13.19
N TYR A 194 4.28 10.32 13.24
CA TYR A 194 4.02 9.05 12.58
C TYR A 194 3.75 7.95 13.61
N LEU A 195 2.70 7.15 13.40
CA LEU A 195 2.32 6.02 14.24
C LEU A 195 2.31 4.75 13.37
N GLY A 196 3.09 3.73 13.77
CA GLY A 196 3.23 2.48 13.03
C GLY A 196 3.37 1.28 13.98
N ASP A 197 3.02 0.08 13.51
CA ASP A 197 2.99 -1.15 14.32
C ASP A 197 3.84 -2.30 13.74
N ASP A 198 4.31 -2.18 12.51
CA ASP A 198 5.03 -3.26 11.81
C ASP A 198 6.41 -2.78 11.31
N ARG A 199 7.27 -3.73 10.96
CA ARG A 199 8.65 -3.49 10.50
C ARG A 199 8.74 -2.54 9.31
N THR A 200 7.70 -2.48 8.47
CA THR A 200 7.66 -1.54 7.32
C THR A 200 7.52 -0.07 7.73
N ASP A 201 7.13 0.20 8.97
CA ASP A 201 7.02 1.57 9.49
C ASP A 201 8.36 2.12 9.98
N GLU A 202 9.35 1.24 10.22
CA GLU A 202 10.72 1.64 10.55
C GLU A 202 11.35 2.51 9.46
N ASP A 203 10.90 2.37 8.21
CA ASP A 203 11.36 3.20 7.09
C ASP A 203 10.94 4.67 7.28
N ALA A 204 9.77 4.91 7.87
CA ALA A 204 9.33 6.26 8.25
C ALA A 204 10.05 6.78 9.51
N PHE A 205 10.36 5.90 10.48
CA PHE A 205 11.03 6.29 11.73
C PHE A 205 12.51 6.65 11.56
N LYS A 206 13.18 6.12 10.53
CA LYS A 206 14.60 6.40 10.24
C LYS A 206 14.85 7.77 9.59
N LEU A 207 13.80 8.47 9.18
CA LEU A 207 13.93 9.79 8.56
C LEU A 207 14.42 10.80 9.62
N ASN A 208 15.50 11.50 9.30
CA ASN A 208 15.93 12.67 10.06
C ASN A 208 15.17 13.89 9.51
N LEU A 209 14.00 14.15 10.10
CA LEU A 209 13.11 15.27 9.79
C LEU A 209 13.48 16.51 10.61
#